data_AF-K6Z2P0-F1
#
_entry.id   AF-K6Z2P0-F1
#
_cell.length_a   1.000
_cell.length_b   1.000
_cell.length_c   1.000
_cell.angle_alpha   90.00
_cell.angle_beta   90.00
_cell.angle_gamma   90.00
#
_symmetry.space_group_name_H-M   'P 1'
#
loop_
_entity.id
_entity.type
_entity.pdbx_description
1 polymer ?
#
loop_
_entity_poly.entity_id
_entity_poly.type
_entity_poly.pdbx_seq_one_letter_code
_entity_poly.pdbx_strand_id
1 'polypeptide(L)'
;MNYLIKNIRAEDRLLIVDDVFDTGLTIQAVINHLKEKTRLNAPSEIRVAVPYFKPTRNKTDMVPDYYLHATESWLKYPHSLEGLTEEEIAKHRPELYEIIKGAKKP
;
A
#
# COMPACT_ATOMS: atom_id res chain seq x y z
N MET A 1 7.83 -3.36 -11.59
CA MET A 1 6.83 -3.96 -12.51
C MET A 1 7.44 -4.79 -13.64
N ASN A 2 8.49 -4.32 -14.33
CA ASN A 2 9.08 -5.02 -15.49
C ASN A 2 9.43 -6.49 -15.28
N TYR A 3 9.85 -6.87 -14.07
CA TYR A 3 10.11 -8.28 -13.74
C TYR A 3 8.84 -9.13 -13.87
N LEU A 4 7.72 -8.71 -13.27
CA LEU A 4 6.46 -9.44 -13.35
C LEU A 4 6.00 -9.61 -14.80
N ILE A 5 6.00 -8.52 -15.58
CA ILE A 5 5.58 -8.55 -16.99
C ILE A 5 6.40 -9.56 -17.82
N LYS A 6 7.69 -9.74 -17.51
CA LYS A 6 8.59 -10.66 -18.22
C LYS A 6 8.45 -12.13 -17.80
N ASN A 7 7.97 -12.40 -16.59
CA ASN A 7 8.08 -13.72 -15.98
C ASN A 7 6.73 -14.37 -15.65
N ILE A 8 5.64 -13.58 -15.58
CA ILE A 8 4.33 -14.09 -15.21
C ILE A 8 3.67 -14.85 -16.36
N ARG A 9 2.92 -15.90 -16.02
CA ARG A 9 2.19 -16.76 -16.93
C ARG A 9 0.70 -16.83 -16.56
N ALA A 10 -0.11 -17.31 -17.49
CA ALA A 10 -1.56 -17.37 -17.31
C ALA A 10 -2.00 -18.31 -16.18
N GLU A 11 -1.23 -19.38 -15.97
CA GLU A 11 -1.42 -20.40 -14.93
C GLU A 11 -0.95 -19.97 -13.53
N ASP A 12 -0.21 -18.86 -13.43
CA ASP A 12 0.21 -18.34 -12.15
C ASP A 12 -0.98 -17.82 -11.33
N ARG A 13 -0.83 -17.81 -10.01
CA ARG A 13 -1.76 -17.16 -9.08
C ARG A 13 -1.06 -16.00 -8.41
N LEU A 14 -1.54 -14.78 -8.65
CA LEU A 14 -0.90 -13.56 -8.18
C LEU A 14 -1.61 -13.03 -6.93
N LEU A 15 -0.85 -12.82 -5.85
CA LEU A 15 -1.31 -12.08 -4.68
C LEU A 15 -0.60 -10.73 -4.61
N ILE A 16 -1.37 -9.65 -4.68
CA ILE A 16 -0.90 -8.29 -4.42
C ILE A 16 -1.08 -8.02 -2.93
N VAL A 17 -0.01 -7.61 -2.25
CA VAL A 17 -0.03 -7.28 -0.82
C VAL A 17 0.30 -5.81 -0.65
N ASP A 18 -0.53 -5.10 0.10
CA ASP A 18 -0.32 -3.70 0.47
C ASP A 18 -0.72 -3.46 1.94
N ASP A 19 -0.48 -2.27 2.47
CA ASP A 19 -0.78 -1.92 3.87
C ASP A 19 -2.25 -1.53 4.10
N VAL A 20 -2.86 -0.83 3.16
CA VAL A 20 -4.26 -0.41 3.23
C VAL A 20 -4.93 -0.37 1.87
N PHE A 21 -6.14 -0.93 1.78
CA PHE A 21 -7.03 -0.67 0.65
C PHE A 21 -7.89 0.55 0.99
N ASP A 22 -7.46 1.71 0.51
CA ASP A 22 -8.17 2.98 0.73
C ASP A 22 -9.14 3.28 -0.43
N THR A 23 -8.74 4.14 -1.37
CA THR A 23 -9.57 4.45 -2.55
C THR A 23 -9.65 3.31 -3.58
N GLY A 24 -8.79 2.30 -3.48
CA GLY A 24 -8.69 1.19 -4.43
C GLY A 24 -8.08 1.53 -5.80
N LEU A 25 -7.92 2.81 -6.13
CA LEU A 25 -7.49 3.27 -7.46
C LEU A 25 -6.07 2.82 -7.83
N THR A 26 -5.13 2.84 -6.87
CA THR A 26 -3.74 2.40 -7.12
C THR A 26 -3.68 0.93 -7.49
N ILE A 27 -4.35 0.08 -6.71
CA ILE A 27 -4.39 -1.36 -6.94
C ILE A 27 -5.09 -1.68 -8.27
N GLN A 28 -6.22 -1.01 -8.55
CA GLN A 28 -6.91 -1.13 -9.84
C GLN A 28 -6.01 -0.75 -11.02
N ALA A 29 -5.26 0.36 -10.91
CA ALA A 29 -4.34 0.80 -11.95
C ALA A 29 -3.20 -0.21 -12.17
N VAL A 30 -2.65 -0.77 -11.10
CA VAL A 30 -1.64 -1.83 -11.16
C VAL A 30 -2.16 -3.07 -11.88
N ILE A 31 -3.34 -3.55 -11.51
CA ILE A 31 -3.96 -4.73 -12.14
C ILE A 31 -4.25 -4.47 -13.62
N ASN A 32 -4.81 -3.31 -13.95
CA ASN A 32 -5.09 -2.94 -15.33
C ASN A 32 -3.82 -2.84 -16.17
N HIS A 33 -2.78 -2.20 -15.63
CA HIS A 33 -1.49 -2.10 -16.29
C HIS A 33 -0.85 -3.48 -16.51
N LEU A 34 -0.92 -4.37 -15.51
CA LEU A 34 -0.43 -5.73 -15.64
C LEU A 34 -1.16 -6.46 -16.77
N LYS A 35 -2.51 -6.48 -16.74
CA LYS A 35 -3.36 -7.12 -17.77
C LYS A 35 -3.08 -6.58 -19.17
N GLU A 36 -2.92 -5.27 -19.31
CA GLU A 36 -2.59 -4.62 -20.58
C GLU A 36 -1.24 -5.11 -21.13
N LYS A 37 -0.22 -5.23 -20.28
CA LYS A 37 1.14 -5.59 -20.69
C LYS A 37 1.37 -7.07 -20.88
N THR A 38 0.65 -7.94 -20.17
CA THR A 38 0.83 -9.39 -20.26
C THR A 38 -0.15 -10.05 -21.23
N ARG A 39 -1.27 -9.39 -21.56
CA ARG A 39 -2.29 -9.89 -22.50
C ARG A 39 -2.75 -11.31 -22.14
N LEU A 40 -2.57 -12.28 -23.04
CA LEU A 40 -2.96 -13.68 -22.81
C LEU A 40 -2.14 -14.35 -21.70
N ASN A 41 -1.01 -13.78 -21.28
CA ASN A 41 -0.23 -14.26 -20.14
C ASN A 41 -0.66 -13.65 -18.80
N ALA A 42 -1.70 -12.79 -18.78
CA ALA A 42 -2.24 -12.29 -17.52
C ALA A 42 -2.77 -13.47 -16.69
N PRO A 43 -2.38 -13.58 -15.40
CA PRO A 43 -2.97 -14.55 -14.49
C PRO A 43 -4.50 -14.48 -14.51
N SER A 44 -5.12 -15.65 -14.56
CA SER A 44 -6.58 -15.77 -14.40
C SER A 44 -7.02 -15.45 -12.96
N GLU A 45 -6.14 -15.65 -11.99
CA GLU A 45 -6.39 -15.39 -10.57
C GLU A 45 -5.42 -14.32 -10.04
N ILE A 46 -5.97 -13.12 -9.82
CA ILE A 46 -5.28 -12.01 -9.18
C ILE A 46 -6.08 -11.63 -7.94
N ARG A 47 -5.47 -11.76 -6.77
CA ARG A 47 -6.08 -11.42 -5.48
C ARG A 47 -5.33 -10.30 -4.78
N VAL A 48 -5.98 -9.66 -3.83
CA VAL A 48 -5.47 -8.54 -3.03
C VAL A 48 -5.58 -8.85 -1.55
N ALA A 49 -4.49 -8.68 -0.80
CA ALA A 49 -4.47 -8.80 0.65
C ALA A 49 -3.95 -7.51 1.30
N VAL A 50 -4.68 -7.02 2.29
CA VAL A 50 -4.31 -5.84 3.09
C VAL A 50 -4.68 -6.06 4.55
N PRO A 51 -3.93 -5.57 5.54
CA PRO A 51 -4.41 -5.61 6.92
C PRO A 51 -5.62 -4.70 7.15
N TYR A 52 -5.69 -3.55 6.47
CA TYR A 52 -6.76 -2.56 6.65
C TYR A 52 -7.51 -2.26 5.35
N PHE A 53 -8.84 -2.18 5.42
CA PHE A 53 -9.71 -1.76 4.31
C PHE A 53 -10.59 -0.59 4.77
N LYS A 54 -10.77 0.44 3.93
CA LYS A 54 -11.66 1.59 4.18
C LYS A 54 -12.85 1.60 3.21
N PRO A 55 -13.94 0.85 3.49
CA PRO A 55 -15.02 0.63 2.53
C PRO A 55 -15.67 1.92 2.03
N THR A 56 -15.88 2.91 2.90
CA THR A 56 -16.59 4.15 2.50
C THR A 56 -15.76 5.07 1.62
N ARG A 57 -14.43 4.84 1.58
CA ARG A 57 -13.49 5.60 0.76
C ARG A 57 -13.19 4.94 -0.57
N ASN A 58 -13.67 3.70 -0.78
CA ASN A 58 -13.48 2.97 -2.01
C ASN A 58 -14.14 3.69 -3.19
N LYS A 59 -13.37 3.87 -4.27
CA LYS A 59 -13.82 4.53 -5.52
C LYS A 59 -13.84 3.57 -6.70
N THR A 60 -13.71 2.27 -6.45
CA THR A 60 -13.75 1.22 -7.47
C THR A 60 -14.80 0.17 -7.09
N ASP A 61 -15.13 -0.69 -8.04
CA ASP A 61 -16.00 -1.84 -7.79
C ASP A 61 -15.24 -3.02 -7.15
N MET A 62 -13.93 -2.88 -6.94
CA MET A 62 -13.08 -3.91 -6.33
C MET A 62 -13.07 -3.79 -4.81
N VAL A 63 -13.05 -4.93 -4.13
CA VAL A 63 -12.74 -5.03 -2.69
C VAL A 63 -11.54 -5.98 -2.51
N PRO A 64 -10.75 -5.85 -1.43
CA PRO A 64 -9.67 -6.79 -1.18
C PRO A 64 -10.22 -8.19 -0.87
N ASP A 65 -9.60 -9.23 -1.42
CA ASP A 65 -9.94 -10.63 -1.17
C ASP A 65 -9.67 -11.03 0.29
N TYR A 66 -8.64 -10.45 0.89
CA TYR A 66 -8.25 -10.71 2.26
C TYR A 66 -8.02 -9.40 3.02
N TYR A 67 -8.70 -9.24 4.15
CA TYR A 67 -8.43 -8.16 5.08
C TYR A 67 -8.66 -8.55 6.54
N LEU A 68 -7.91 -7.92 7.45
CA LEU A 68 -8.07 -8.15 8.89
C LEU A 68 -9.10 -7.20 9.50
N HIS A 69 -9.08 -5.93 9.09
CA HIS A 69 -9.93 -4.89 9.66
C HIS A 69 -10.55 -4.01 8.58
N ALA A 70 -11.87 -3.82 8.63
CA ALA A 70 -12.56 -2.74 7.94
C ALA A 70 -12.71 -1.56 8.90
N THR A 71 -12.19 -0.39 8.55
CA THR A 71 -12.16 0.77 9.44
C THR A 71 -12.15 2.10 8.69
N GLU A 72 -12.71 3.14 9.29
CA GLU A 72 -12.60 4.53 8.83
C GLU A 72 -11.56 5.32 9.62
N SER A 73 -10.97 4.72 10.66
CA SER A 73 -10.01 5.36 11.53
C SER A 73 -8.74 5.78 10.78
N TRP A 74 -8.10 6.84 11.28
CA TRP A 74 -6.77 7.21 10.84
C TRP A 74 -5.78 6.08 11.18
N LEU A 75 -4.98 5.65 10.20
CA LEU A 75 -3.95 4.64 10.39
C LEU A 75 -2.63 5.33 10.72
N LYS A 76 -2.00 4.94 11.83
CA LYS A 76 -0.65 5.36 12.17
C LYS A 76 0.28 4.19 11.97
N TYR A 77 1.28 4.36 11.11
CA TYR A 77 2.26 3.31 10.86
C TYR A 77 3.50 3.49 11.73
N PRO A 78 4.25 2.42 12.01
CA PRO A 78 5.47 2.49 12.82
C PRO A 78 6.54 3.43 12.29
N HIS A 79 6.49 3.79 11.00
CA HIS A 79 7.42 4.76 10.39
C HIS A 79 6.85 6.19 10.34
N SER A 80 5.56 6.40 10.59
CA SER A 80 4.95 7.74 10.66
C SER A 80 5.59 8.57 11.78
N LEU A 81 5.75 9.88 11.54
CA LEU A 81 6.22 10.86 12.53
C LEU A 81 5.09 11.64 13.20
N GLU A 82 3.91 11.59 12.59
CA GLU A 82 2.73 12.31 13.05
C GLU A 82 2.25 11.81 14.41
N GLY A 83 2.14 12.75 15.35
CA GLY A 83 1.73 12.46 16.72
C GLY A 83 2.84 11.93 17.63
N LEU A 84 4.11 12.01 17.20
CA LEU A 84 5.26 11.87 18.09
C LEU A 84 5.73 13.25 18.55
N THR A 85 6.14 13.38 19.82
CA THR A 85 6.80 14.59 20.33
C THR A 85 8.25 14.66 19.86
N GLU A 86 8.86 15.84 19.89
CA GLU A 86 10.29 15.99 19.58
C GLU A 86 11.17 15.15 20.51
N GLU A 87 10.79 15.05 21.78
CA GLU A 87 11.47 14.24 22.79
C GLU A 87 11.39 12.75 22.45
N GLU A 88 10.23 12.27 22.00
CA GLU A 88 10.04 10.89 21.56
C GLU A 88 10.86 10.59 20.29
N ILE A 89 10.91 11.53 19.33
CA ILE A 89 11.70 11.38 18.12
C ILE A 89 13.20 11.38 18.47
N ALA A 90 13.67 12.30 19.32
CA ALA A 90 15.07 12.35 19.75
C ALA A 90 15.49 11.07 20.49
N LYS A 91 14.61 10.53 21.34
CA LYS A 91 14.89 9.33 22.13
C LYS A 91 14.85 8.03 21.32
N HIS A 92 13.86 7.88 20.44
CA HIS A 92 13.60 6.61 19.75
C HIS A 92 14.06 6.60 18.29
N ARG A 93 14.32 7.76 17.68
CA ARG A 93 14.78 7.92 16.29
C ARG A 93 15.84 9.04 16.17
N PRO A 94 16.97 8.94 16.89
CA PRO A 94 17.94 10.03 17.01
C PRO A 94 18.52 10.51 15.68
N GLU A 95 18.80 9.61 14.73
CA GLU A 95 19.30 9.97 13.40
C GLU A 95 18.31 10.85 12.62
N LEU A 96 17.02 10.57 12.75
CA LEU A 96 15.97 11.35 12.11
C LEU A 96 15.78 12.70 12.79
N TYR A 97 15.90 12.74 14.13
CA TYR A 97 15.90 13.99 14.89
C TYR A 97 17.00 14.94 14.41
N GLU A 98 18.21 14.43 14.19
CA GLU A 98 19.35 15.23 13.70
C GLU A 98 19.07 15.91 12.35
N ILE A 99 18.31 15.26 11.47
CA ILE A 99 17.92 15.81 10.16
C ILE A 99 16.85 16.89 10.33
N ILE A 100 15.80 16.62 11.11
CA ILE A 100 14.63 17.50 11.19
C ILE A 100 14.82 18.72 12.10
N LYS A 101 15.69 18.62 13.13
CA LYS A 101 15.92 19.72 14.09
C LYS A 101 16.42 21.01 13.41
N GLY A 102 17.10 20.88 12.26
CA GLY A 102 17.61 22.00 11.47
C GLY A 102 16.59 22.59 10.47
N ALA A 103 15.52 21.87 10.15
CA ALA A 103 14.50 22.29 9.19
C ALA A 103 13.48 23.29 9.78
N LYS A 104 13.47 23.44 11.12
CA LYS A 104 12.69 24.48 11.82
C LYS A 104 13.53 25.76 11.98
N LYS A 105 13.63 26.56 10.93
CA LYS A 105 13.94 27.99 11.03
C LYS A 105 12.83 28.76 10.31
N PRO A 106 12.45 29.91 10.86
CA PRO A 106 11.11 30.28 11.33
C PRO A 106 9.99 30.25 10.29
#